data_AF-A0A970RW84-F1
#
_entry.id   AF-A0A970RW84-F1
#
_cell.length_a   1.000
_cell.length_b   1.000
_cell.length_c   1.000
_cell.angle_alpha   90.00
_cell.angle_beta   90.00
_cell.angle_gamma   90.00
#
_symmetry.space_group_name_H-M   'P 1'
#
loop_
_entity.id
_entity.type
_entity.pdbx_description
1 polymer ?
#
loop_
_entity_poly.entity_id
_entity_poly.type
_entity_poly.pdbx_seq_one_letter_code
_entity_poly.pdbx_strand_id
1 'polypeptide(L)'
;MDGDRLLCLCVELTNKVVEIHKSVSEKGEKYFCDRLLRSGTEVGLKVFSACKATGFLGCLDRLESALLFVYDTIYWANILFINKYIILDQCCEVRCLCEEIACLLTSKIYLLKSLR
;
A
#
# COMPACT_ATOMS: atom_id res chain seq x y z
N MET A 1 5.87 -9.97 17.53
CA MET A 1 6.07 -8.51 17.42
C MET A 1 6.28 -8.02 15.98
N ASP A 2 6.60 -8.86 14.98
CA ASP A 2 6.70 -8.43 13.55
C ASP A 2 5.36 -8.34 12.79
N GLY A 3 4.26 -8.77 13.40
CA GLY A 3 2.91 -8.55 12.84
C GLY A 3 2.44 -7.10 13.05
N ASP A 4 2.88 -6.49 14.15
CA ASP A 4 2.43 -5.17 14.58
C ASP A 4 3.01 -4.06 13.69
N ARG A 5 4.31 -4.13 13.35
CA ARG A 5 4.96 -3.11 12.51
C ARG A 5 4.40 -3.02 11.10
N LEU A 6 4.17 -4.15 10.43
CA LEU A 6 3.62 -4.16 9.07
C LEU A 6 2.22 -3.53 9.04
N LEU A 7 1.37 -3.87 10.02
CA LEU A 7 0.03 -3.27 10.12
C LEU A 7 0.09 -1.77 10.46
N CYS A 8 1.00 -1.34 11.35
CA CYS A 8 1.22 0.08 11.63
C CYS A 8 1.58 0.86 10.35
N LEU A 9 2.54 0.38 9.57
CA LEU A 9 2.93 1.01 8.30
C LEU A 9 1.78 1.06 7.30
N CYS A 10 0.97 0.00 7.20
CA CYS A 10 -0.22 0.00 6.35
C CYS A 10 -1.25 1.06 6.76
N VAL A 11 -1.43 1.29 8.07
CA VAL A 11 -2.31 2.34 8.59
C VAL A 11 -1.73 3.72 8.30
N GLU A 12 -0.43 3.92 8.47
CA GLU A 12 0.27 5.16 8.11
C GLU A 12 0.12 5.47 6.62
N LEU A 13 0.36 4.49 5.75
CA LEU A 13 0.13 4.61 4.30
C LEU A 13 -1.32 4.98 3.99
N THR A 14 -2.28 4.32 4.65
CA THR A 14 -3.72 4.60 4.47
C THR A 14 -4.04 6.05 4.82
N ASN A 15 -3.56 6.54 5.96
CA ASN A 15 -3.77 7.92 6.37
C ASN A 15 -3.13 8.90 5.38
N LYS A 16 -1.92 8.60 4.89
CA LYS A 16 -1.23 9.45 3.93
C LYS A 16 -1.97 9.54 2.59
N VAL A 17 -2.45 8.42 2.04
CA VAL A 17 -3.21 8.45 0.78
C VAL A 17 -4.57 9.14 0.95
N VAL A 18 -5.20 9.05 2.12
CA VAL A 18 -6.44 9.80 2.43
C VAL A 18 -6.19 11.31 2.51
N GLU A 19 -5.08 11.73 3.12
CA GLU A 19 -4.68 13.15 3.19
C GLU A 19 -4.43 13.70 1.78
N ILE A 20 -3.63 12.99 0.97
CA ILE A 20 -3.38 13.34 -0.43
C ILE A 20 -4.71 13.39 -1.18
N HIS A 21 -5.58 12.41 -0.98
CA HIS A 21 -6.84 12.32 -1.71
C HIS A 21 -7.73 13.54 -1.51
N LYS A 22 -7.87 14.00 -0.26
CA LYS A 22 -8.59 15.23 0.07
C LYS A 22 -7.99 16.44 -0.65
N SER A 23 -6.67 16.60 -0.54
CA SER A 23 -5.97 17.77 -1.11
C SER A 23 -6.01 17.84 -2.64
N VAL A 24 -6.00 16.68 -3.33
CA VAL A 24 -6.01 16.61 -4.80
C VAL A 24 -7.44 16.72 -5.33
N SER A 25 -8.42 16.12 -4.65
CA SER A 25 -9.83 16.22 -5.02
C SER A 25 -10.34 17.66 -5.03
N GLU A 26 -9.84 18.50 -4.13
CA GLU A 26 -10.12 19.95 -4.09
C GLU A 26 -9.57 20.70 -5.31
N LYS A 27 -8.54 20.17 -5.97
CA LYS A 27 -7.96 20.73 -7.21
C LYS A 27 -8.69 20.27 -8.47
N GLY A 28 -9.78 19.51 -8.34
CA GLY A 28 -10.62 19.04 -9.45
C GLY A 28 -10.14 17.76 -10.14
N GLU A 29 -9.04 17.15 -9.69
CA GLU A 29 -8.58 15.83 -10.15
C GLU A 29 -9.13 14.75 -9.24
N LYS A 30 -9.88 13.80 -9.81
CA LYS A 30 -10.51 12.71 -9.05
C LYS A 30 -10.11 11.32 -9.55
N TYR A 31 -9.82 11.17 -10.84
CA TYR A 31 -9.61 9.86 -11.41
C TYR A 31 -8.33 9.20 -10.89
N PHE A 32 -7.19 9.88 -10.98
CA PHE A 32 -5.91 9.33 -10.52
C PHE A 32 -5.84 9.28 -8.99
N CYS A 33 -6.40 10.30 -8.36
CA CYS A 33 -6.58 10.41 -6.93
C CYS A 33 -7.36 9.22 -6.34
N ASP A 34 -8.49 8.85 -6.93
CA ASP A 34 -9.30 7.69 -6.50
C ASP A 34 -8.54 6.37 -6.69
N ARG A 35 -7.71 6.27 -7.74
CA ARG A 35 -6.85 5.11 -7.96
C ARG A 35 -5.76 4.98 -6.90
N LEU A 36 -5.12 6.09 -6.50
CA LEU A 36 -4.17 6.11 -5.39
C LEU A 36 -4.86 5.71 -4.08
N LEU A 37 -6.02 6.30 -3.76
CA LEU A 37 -6.76 6.01 -2.54
C LEU A 37 -7.13 4.54 -2.46
N ARG A 38 -7.68 3.98 -3.54
CA ARG A 38 -8.08 2.57 -3.60
C ARG A 38 -6.87 1.65 -3.45
N SER A 39 -5.81 1.87 -4.20
CA SER A 39 -4.62 1.01 -4.13
C SER A 39 -3.97 1.05 -2.75
N GLY A 40 -3.78 2.24 -2.17
CA GLY A 40 -3.17 2.38 -0.84
C GLY A 40 -4.01 1.77 0.29
N THR A 41 -5.33 1.90 0.24
CA THR A 41 -6.23 1.28 1.26
C THR A 41 -6.31 -0.24 1.12
N GLU A 42 -6.25 -0.78 -0.11
CA GLU A 42 -6.26 -2.22 -0.36
C GLU A 42 -5.01 -2.92 0.20
N VAL A 43 -3.85 -2.25 0.26
CA VAL A 43 -2.64 -2.79 0.91
C VAL A 43 -2.94 -3.23 2.34
N GLY A 44 -3.46 -2.30 3.17
CA GLY A 44 -3.80 -2.59 4.57
C GLY A 44 -4.90 -3.62 4.72
N LEU A 45 -5.96 -3.53 3.88
CA LEU A 45 -7.07 -4.47 3.92
C LEU A 45 -6.62 -5.91 3.62
N LYS A 46 -5.74 -6.09 2.62
CA LYS A 46 -5.21 -7.39 2.23
C LYS A 46 -4.28 -7.96 3.30
N VAL A 47 -3.39 -7.14 3.89
CA VAL A 47 -2.55 -7.55 5.02
C VAL A 47 -3.38 -7.99 6.21
N PHE A 48 -4.36 -7.18 6.62
CA PHE A 48 -5.25 -7.52 7.72
C PHE A 48 -6.02 -8.82 7.45
N SER A 49 -6.52 -8.99 6.23
CA SER A 49 -7.24 -10.19 5.82
C SER A 49 -6.33 -11.42 5.80
N ALA A 50 -5.05 -11.28 5.47
CA ALA A 50 -4.08 -12.38 5.53
C ALA A 50 -3.88 -12.87 6.97
N CYS A 51 -3.82 -11.96 7.95
CA CYS A 51 -3.73 -12.31 9.37
C CYS A 51 -4.96 -13.08 9.89
N LYS A 52 -6.09 -13.02 9.19
CA LYS A 52 -7.34 -13.74 9.52
C LYS A 52 -7.58 -14.95 8.64
N ALA A 53 -6.68 -15.25 7.70
CA ALA A 53 -6.81 -16.40 6.82
C ALA A 53 -6.70 -17.71 7.62
N THR A 54 -7.61 -18.64 7.35
CA THR A 54 -7.66 -19.95 8.03
C THR A 54 -6.70 -20.98 7.44
N GLY A 55 -6.16 -20.73 6.25
CA GLY A 55 -5.31 -21.67 5.53
C GLY A 55 -4.11 -20.99 4.86
N PHE A 56 -3.05 -21.78 4.66
CA PHE A 56 -1.78 -21.33 4.10
C PHE A 56 -1.94 -20.61 2.75
N LEU A 57 -2.63 -21.24 1.79
CA LEU A 57 -2.84 -20.67 0.45
C LEU A 57 -3.56 -19.33 0.53
N GLY A 58 -4.64 -19.26 1.34
CA GLY A 58 -5.37 -18.02 1.53
C GLY A 58 -4.53 -16.92 2.19
N CYS A 59 -3.60 -17.25 3.07
CA CYS A 59 -2.68 -16.26 3.64
C CYS A 59 -1.73 -15.74 2.56
N LEU A 60 -1.10 -16.66 1.82
CA LEU A 60 -0.14 -16.34 0.76
C LEU A 60 -0.76 -15.47 -0.34
N ASP A 61 -1.92 -15.86 -0.88
CA ASP A 61 -2.61 -15.15 -1.97
C ASP A 61 -2.93 -13.70 -1.56
N ARG A 62 -3.32 -13.48 -0.30
CA ARG A 62 -3.63 -12.14 0.22
C ARG A 62 -2.38 -11.28 0.39
N LEU A 63 -1.27 -11.86 0.84
CA LEU A 63 0.00 -11.13 0.94
C LEU A 63 0.57 -10.79 -0.44
N GLU A 64 0.47 -11.69 -1.42
CA GLU A 64 0.86 -11.41 -2.80
C GLU A 64 -0.02 -10.33 -3.43
N SER A 65 -1.33 -10.37 -3.18
CA SER A 65 -2.24 -9.30 -3.59
C SER A 65 -1.91 -7.97 -2.92
N ALA A 66 -1.57 -7.96 -1.63
CA ALA A 66 -1.13 -6.75 -0.94
C ALA A 66 0.12 -6.15 -1.61
N LEU A 67 1.09 -7.01 -1.97
CA LEU A 67 2.33 -6.58 -2.63
C LEU A 67 2.06 -5.96 -4.01
N LEU A 68 1.11 -6.50 -4.78
CA LEU A 68 0.67 -5.89 -6.03
C LEU A 68 0.09 -4.48 -5.80
N PHE A 69 -0.77 -4.33 -4.80
CA PHE A 69 -1.35 -3.03 -4.46
C PHE A 69 -0.32 -2.02 -3.96
N VAL A 70 0.77 -2.45 -3.33
CA VAL A 70 1.89 -1.56 -2.99
C VAL A 70 2.48 -0.94 -4.25
N TYR A 71 2.74 -1.73 -5.28
CA TYR A 71 3.29 -1.23 -6.54
C TYR A 71 2.29 -0.36 -7.31
N ASP A 72 0.99 -0.70 -7.28
CA ASP A 72 -0.06 0.16 -7.83
C ASP A 72 -0.08 1.52 -7.12
N THR A 73 0.08 1.54 -5.80
CA THR A 73 0.11 2.78 -5.00
C THR A 73 1.30 3.66 -5.39
N ILE A 74 2.49 3.07 -5.54
CA ILE A 74 3.69 3.79 -6.03
C ILE A 74 3.43 4.38 -7.42
N TYR A 75 2.84 3.58 -8.32
CA TYR A 75 2.55 4.03 -9.69
C TYR A 75 1.62 5.25 -9.69
N TRP A 76 0.51 5.21 -8.96
CA TRP A 76 -0.44 6.33 -8.93
C TRP A 76 0.12 7.57 -8.24
N ALA A 77 0.96 7.40 -7.21
CA ALA A 77 1.67 8.52 -6.59
C ALA A 77 2.59 9.22 -7.61
N ASN A 78 3.34 8.45 -8.41
CA ASN A 78 4.18 8.99 -9.47
C ASN A 78 3.37 9.72 -10.55
N ILE A 79 2.21 9.18 -10.95
CA ILE A 79 1.31 9.85 -11.91
C ILE A 79 0.84 11.21 -11.37
N LEU A 80 0.42 11.27 -10.11
CA LEU A 80 0.00 12.53 -9.48
C LEU A 80 1.15 13.54 -9.37
N PHE A 81 2.37 13.09 -9.09
CA PHE A 81 3.56 13.93 -9.03
C PHE A 81 3.94 14.49 -10.41
N ILE A 82 4.02 13.63 -11.44
CA ILE A 82 4.36 14.03 -12.81
C ILE A 82 3.38 15.09 -13.33
N ASN A 83 2.10 14.95 -13.00
CA ASN A 83 1.05 15.89 -13.37
C ASN A 83 0.90 17.07 -12.39
N LYS A 84 1.82 17.23 -11.43
CA LYS A 84 1.90 18.36 -10.48
C LYS A 84 0.68 18.50 -9.55
N TYR A 85 -0.04 17.40 -9.30
CA TYR A 85 -1.14 17.37 -8.33
C TYR A 85 -0.64 17.25 -6.90
N ILE A 86 0.49 16.57 -6.70
CA ILE A 86 1.21 16.48 -5.41
C ILE A 86 2.65 16.98 -5.57
N ILE A 87 3.25 17.39 -4.45
CA ILE A 87 4.66 17.81 -4.42
C ILE A 87 5.59 16.59 -4.27
N LEU A 88 6.89 16.80 -4.51
CA LEU A 88 7.90 15.76 -4.40
C LEU A 88 7.88 15.08 -3.03
N ASP A 89 7.82 15.87 -1.95
CA ASP A 89 7.82 15.34 -0.58
C ASP A 89 6.66 14.37 -0.32
N GLN A 90 5.44 14.72 -0.76
CA GLN A 90 4.26 13.84 -0.65
C GLN A 90 4.46 12.54 -1.43
N CYS A 91 5.03 12.62 -2.63
CA CYS A 91 5.33 11.44 -3.45
C CYS A 91 6.40 10.55 -2.80
N CYS A 92 7.46 11.16 -2.28
CA CYS A 92 8.55 10.48 -1.58
C CYS A 92 8.05 9.79 -0.30
N GLU A 93 7.22 10.45 0.51
CA GLU A 93 6.64 9.86 1.71
C GLU A 93 5.82 8.59 1.41
N VAL A 94 4.91 8.65 0.42
CA VAL A 94 4.14 7.48 -0.01
C VAL A 94 5.07 6.37 -0.47
N ARG A 95 6.08 6.72 -1.28
CA ARG A 95 7.01 5.74 -1.83
C ARG A 95 7.86 5.08 -0.74
N CYS A 96 8.38 5.83 0.23
CA CYS A 96 9.15 5.29 1.34
C CYS A 96 8.32 4.30 2.18
N LEU A 97 7.07 4.65 2.51
CA LEU A 97 6.15 3.75 3.19
C LEU A 97 5.91 2.47 2.38
N CYS A 98 5.64 2.61 1.08
CA CYS A 98 5.45 1.48 0.18
C CYS A 98 6.68 0.58 0.07
N GLU A 99 7.90 1.14 -0.03
CA GLU A 99 9.15 0.38 -0.10
C GLU A 99 9.40 -0.42 1.19
N GLU A 100 9.12 0.16 2.36
CA GLU A 100 9.24 -0.55 3.64
C GLU A 100 8.21 -1.68 3.76
N ILE A 101 6.95 -1.41 3.40
CA ILE A 101 5.89 -2.43 3.37
C ILE A 101 6.25 -3.55 2.39
N ALA A 102 6.74 -3.23 1.20
CA ALA A 102 7.14 -4.22 0.19
C ALA A 102 8.26 -5.13 0.70
N CYS A 103 9.24 -4.56 1.41
CA CYS A 103 10.34 -5.32 2.01
C CYS A 103 9.80 -6.36 3.01
N LEU A 104 8.94 -5.93 3.94
CA LEU A 104 8.34 -6.79 4.95
C LEU A 104 7.40 -7.85 4.34
N LEU A 105 6.59 -7.47 3.34
CA LEU A 105 5.71 -8.39 2.62
C LEU A 105 6.53 -9.45 1.88
N THR A 106 7.56 -9.06 1.15
CA THR A 106 8.40 -9.97 0.36
C THR A 106 9.08 -10.99 1.28
N SER A 107 9.61 -10.54 2.42
CA SER A 107 10.20 -11.43 3.42
C SER A 107 9.19 -12.45 3.97
N LYS A 108 7.97 -12.01 4.32
CA LYS A 108 6.90 -12.91 4.79
C LYS A 108 6.46 -13.90 3.70
N ILE A 109 6.28 -13.44 2.46
CA ILE A 109 5.90 -14.29 1.32
C ILE A 109 6.97 -15.34 1.06
N TYR A 110 8.25 -14.94 1.05
CA TYR A 110 9.37 -15.86 0.86
C TYR A 110 9.40 -16.94 1.95
N LEU A 111 9.27 -16.53 3.22
CA LEU A 111 9.22 -17.47 4.35
C LEU A 111 8.08 -18.47 4.18
N LEU A 112 6.87 -18.00 3.86
CA LEU A 112 5.73 -18.88 3.63
C LEU A 112 6.00 -19.87 2.49
N LYS A 113 6.53 -19.42 1.36
CA LYS A 113 6.87 -20.30 0.24
C LYS A 113 7.95 -21.34 0.59
N SER A 114 8.88 -21.01 1.47
CA SER A 114 9.97 -21.91 1.91
C SER A 114 9.52 -23.00 2.89
N LEU A 115 8.35 -22.85 3.54
CA LEU A 115 7.78 -23.84 4.45
C LEU A 115 7.04 -24.98 3.71
N ARG A 116 7.18 -25.05 2.38
CA ARG A 116 6.52 -26.01 1.50
C ARG A 116 7.50 -27.04 0.95
#